data_AF-A0A1G0WTF9-F1
#
_entry.id   AF-A0A1G0WTF9-F1
#
_cell.length_a   1.000
_cell.length_b   1.000
_cell.length_c   1.000
_cell.angle_alpha   90.00
_cell.angle_beta   90.00
_cell.angle_gamma   90.00
#
_symmetry.space_group_name_H-M   'P 1'
#
loop_
_entity.id
_entity.type
_entity.pdbx_description
1 polymer ?
#
loop_
_entity_poly.entity_id
_entity_poly.type
_entity_poly.pdbx_seq_one_letter_code
_entity_poly.pdbx_strand_id
1 'polypeptide(L)'
;MGGIVIFQRTTGPTYPVNGEVEFNSNTYIYEFPRSHGGKGGALIQLVVRDKNISGEITYRRFKSYDEWTTDTMKRAGDTLKYELPHLIPAGKMIYHVNLISQYAKSTPVTKEPVIVRYKGHVPALVIILHLFFLFSAITLSIRAGFEAIYKGERLFSFAMMTSITLFIGGLIIGPIMQEYAFGALWTGWPFGQDLTDNKTAVALIVWIIALWRIKKNPQAWVWGIVASIVMLIVFFIPHSLLGSEIDFTKFPKGH
;
A
#
# COMPACT_ATOMS: atom_id res chain seq x y z
N MET A 1 -0.07 21.71 -0.19
CA MET A 1 -0.09 20.29 0.26
C MET A 1 -1.24 19.45 -0.32
N GLY A 2 -2.36 20.02 -0.82
CA GLY A 2 -3.50 19.23 -1.32
C GLY A 2 -3.27 18.43 -2.62
N GLY A 3 -2.48 18.94 -3.56
CA GLY A 3 -2.25 18.27 -4.86
C GLY A 3 -1.47 16.95 -4.77
N ILE A 4 -0.53 16.83 -3.83
CA ILE A 4 0.28 15.61 -3.62
C ILE A 4 -0.58 14.49 -3.00
N VAL A 5 -1.48 14.83 -2.08
CA VAL A 5 -2.42 13.87 -1.50
C VAL A 5 -3.37 13.34 -2.58
N ILE A 6 -3.86 14.19 -3.48
CA ILE A 6 -4.75 13.77 -4.58
C ILE A 6 -4.02 12.86 -5.58
N PHE A 7 -2.79 13.18 -5.97
CA PHE A 7 -2.00 12.36 -6.88
C PHE A 7 -1.59 11.00 -6.28
N GLN A 8 -1.27 10.98 -4.99
CA GLN A 8 -1.06 9.72 -4.24
C GLN A 8 -2.36 8.92 -4.09
N ARG A 9 -3.52 9.59 -4.12
CA ARG A 9 -4.84 8.99 -3.94
C ARG A 9 -5.39 8.27 -5.18
N THR A 10 -4.87 8.53 -6.38
CA THR A 10 -5.37 7.94 -7.63
C THR A 10 -4.48 6.84 -8.20
N THR A 11 -3.20 6.78 -7.81
CA THR A 11 -2.20 5.88 -8.43
C THR A 11 -1.70 4.76 -7.52
N GLY A 12 -2.16 4.70 -6.26
CA GLY A 12 -1.76 3.64 -5.33
C GLY A 12 -2.39 2.26 -5.67
N PRO A 13 -1.68 1.15 -5.45
CA PRO A 13 -2.12 -0.21 -5.77
C PRO A 13 -3.28 -0.70 -4.89
N THR A 14 -3.67 0.09 -3.90
CA THR A 14 -4.77 -0.19 -2.97
C THR A 14 -6.06 0.53 -3.32
N TYR A 15 -6.01 1.50 -4.23
CA TYR A 15 -7.19 2.26 -4.64
C TYR A 15 -8.09 1.45 -5.56
N PRO A 16 -9.42 1.54 -5.43
CA PRO A 16 -10.34 0.86 -6.33
C PRO A 16 -10.08 1.22 -7.80
N VAL A 17 -10.26 0.26 -8.69
CA VAL A 17 -10.30 0.50 -10.13
C VAL A 17 -11.69 1.00 -10.46
N ASN A 18 -11.78 2.26 -10.86
CA ASN A 18 -13.02 2.90 -11.26
C ASN A 18 -13.04 3.08 -12.78
N GLY A 19 -14.23 2.98 -13.37
CA GLY A 19 -14.41 3.26 -14.77
C GLY A 19 -15.85 3.07 -15.21
N GLU A 20 -16.02 3.13 -16.52
CA GLU A 20 -17.31 3.01 -17.17
C GLU A 20 -17.20 1.94 -18.25
N VAL A 21 -18.24 1.11 -18.35
CA VAL A 21 -18.38 0.14 -19.44
C VAL A 21 -19.69 0.40 -20.17
N GLU A 22 -19.61 0.49 -21.49
CA GLU A 22 -20.79 0.54 -22.35
C GLU A 22 -21.24 -0.88 -22.68
N PHE A 23 -22.50 -1.19 -22.38
CA PHE A 23 -23.10 -2.49 -22.66
C PHE A 23 -24.58 -2.34 -22.98
N ASN A 24 -25.03 -2.92 -24.11
CA ASN A 24 -26.41 -2.80 -24.59
C ASN A 24 -26.96 -1.35 -24.61
N SER A 25 -26.15 -0.41 -25.11
CA SER A 25 -26.47 1.03 -25.19
C SER A 25 -26.68 1.73 -23.83
N ASN A 26 -26.31 1.08 -22.73
CA ASN A 26 -26.28 1.65 -21.39
C ASN A 26 -24.82 1.75 -20.90
N THR A 27 -24.54 2.78 -20.10
CA THR A 27 -23.25 2.95 -19.43
C THR A 27 -23.35 2.50 -17.98
N TYR A 28 -22.49 1.57 -17.57
CA TYR A 28 -22.40 1.09 -16.20
C TYR A 28 -21.11 1.60 -15.56
N ILE A 29 -21.25 2.29 -14.43
CA ILE A 29 -20.12 2.75 -13.62
C ILE A 29 -19.74 1.62 -12.67
N TYR A 30 -18.45 1.29 -12.60
CA TYR A 30 -17.93 0.27 -11.71
C TYR A 30 -16.88 0.84 -10.76
N GLU A 31 -16.82 0.28 -9.55
CA GLU A 31 -15.80 0.54 -8.54
C GLU A 31 -15.35 -0.81 -7.96
N PHE A 32 -14.17 -1.26 -8.38
CA PHE A 32 -13.66 -2.60 -8.07
C PHE A 32 -12.50 -2.53 -7.07
N PRO A 33 -12.59 -3.21 -5.91
CA PRO A 33 -11.59 -3.07 -4.85
C PRO A 33 -10.23 -3.69 -5.24
N ARG A 34 -9.14 -2.96 -4.98
CA ARG A 34 -7.76 -3.50 -5.10
C ARG A 34 -7.14 -3.90 -3.76
N SER A 35 -7.84 -3.65 -2.65
CA SER A 35 -7.45 -4.18 -1.35
C SER A 35 -8.66 -4.59 -0.53
N HIS A 36 -8.49 -5.66 0.24
CA HIS A 36 -9.50 -6.17 1.16
C HIS A 36 -8.84 -6.44 2.50
N GLY A 37 -9.49 -6.01 3.58
CA GLY A 37 -9.01 -6.23 4.95
C GLY A 37 -10.09 -6.87 5.79
N GLY A 38 -9.69 -7.76 6.71
CA GLY A 38 -10.58 -8.39 7.67
C GLY A 38 -10.91 -9.85 7.34
N LYS A 39 -11.99 -10.34 7.96
CA LYS A 39 -12.47 -11.72 7.79
C LYS A 39 -13.34 -11.81 6.54
N GLY A 40 -13.22 -12.91 5.80
CA GLY A 40 -14.05 -13.18 4.62
C GLY A 40 -13.41 -12.75 3.31
N GLY A 41 -14.21 -12.80 2.27
CA GLY A 41 -13.79 -12.56 0.89
C GLY A 41 -13.88 -11.10 0.45
N ALA A 42 -13.15 -10.75 -0.61
CA ALA A 42 -13.31 -9.46 -1.24
C ALA A 42 -14.67 -9.38 -1.96
N LEU A 43 -15.54 -8.48 -1.51
CA LEU A 43 -16.84 -8.25 -2.14
C LEU A 43 -16.69 -7.44 -3.43
N ILE A 44 -17.01 -8.07 -4.56
CA ILE A 44 -17.08 -7.45 -5.88
C ILE A 44 -18.56 -7.15 -6.17
N GLN A 45 -18.86 -5.89 -6.50
CA GLN A 45 -20.22 -5.48 -6.79
C GLN A 45 -20.29 -4.54 -7.99
N LEU A 46 -21.37 -4.67 -8.75
CA LEU A 46 -21.66 -3.85 -9.91
C LEU A 46 -23.17 -3.55 -9.97
N VAL A 47 -23.53 -2.28 -10.06
CA VAL A 47 -24.93 -1.87 -10.16
C VAL A 47 -25.40 -2.07 -11.60
N VAL A 48 -26.30 -3.02 -11.80
CA VAL A 48 -26.89 -3.37 -13.09
C VAL A 48 -28.41 -3.46 -12.90
N ARG A 49 -29.12 -2.37 -13.19
CA ARG A 49 -30.58 -2.27 -13.04
C ARG A 49 -31.35 -3.18 -13.99
N ASP A 50 -30.78 -3.47 -15.16
CA ASP A 50 -31.36 -4.42 -16.10
C ASP A 50 -31.23 -5.85 -15.55
N LYS A 51 -32.38 -6.52 -15.39
CA LYS A 51 -32.48 -7.88 -14.84
C LYS A 51 -32.15 -8.96 -15.86
N ASN A 52 -32.12 -8.62 -17.16
CA ASN A 52 -31.79 -9.55 -18.25
C ASN A 52 -30.28 -9.69 -18.45
N ILE A 53 -29.49 -8.94 -17.69
CA ILE A 53 -28.03 -9.00 -17.71
C ILE A 53 -27.57 -9.87 -16.54
N SER A 54 -26.71 -10.84 -16.80
CA SER A 54 -25.98 -11.58 -15.77
C SER A 54 -24.52 -11.13 -15.72
N GLY A 55 -23.85 -11.45 -14.63
CA GLY A 55 -22.41 -11.20 -14.47
C GLY A 55 -21.69 -12.51 -14.21
N GLU A 56 -20.54 -12.68 -14.84
CA GLU A 56 -19.59 -13.72 -14.51
C GLU A 56 -18.31 -13.10 -13.97
N ILE A 57 -17.72 -13.76 -12.99
CA ILE A 57 -16.42 -13.41 -12.46
C ILE A 57 -15.48 -14.59 -12.68
N THR A 58 -14.31 -14.31 -13.22
CA THR A 58 -13.26 -15.29 -13.40
C THR A 58 -12.06 -14.85 -12.60
N TYR A 59 -11.54 -15.72 -11.75
CA TYR A 59 -10.47 -15.40 -10.82
C TYR A 59 -9.49 -16.55 -10.62
N ARG A 60 -8.30 -16.21 -10.14
CA ARG A 60 -7.29 -17.15 -9.63
C ARG A 60 -6.30 -16.43 -8.72
N ARG A 61 -5.54 -17.17 -7.91
CA ARG A 61 -4.45 -16.57 -7.13
C ARG A 61 -3.41 -15.92 -8.07
N PHE A 62 -2.88 -14.77 -7.67
CA PHE A 62 -1.89 -14.06 -8.47
C PHE A 62 -0.52 -14.75 -8.36
N LYS A 63 0.25 -14.84 -9.45
CA LYS A 63 1.50 -15.63 -9.51
C LYS A 63 1.31 -17.05 -8.95
N SER A 64 0.35 -17.79 -9.50
CA SER A 64 0.15 -19.20 -9.18
C SER A 64 0.02 -20.04 -10.46
N TYR A 65 0.17 -21.36 -10.32
CA TYR A 65 -0.13 -22.35 -11.35
C TYR A 65 -1.60 -22.82 -11.29
N ASP A 66 -2.48 -21.97 -10.76
CA ASP A 66 -3.91 -22.29 -10.72
C ASP A 66 -4.55 -22.02 -12.07
N GLU A 67 -5.51 -22.88 -12.38
CA GLU A 67 -6.44 -22.64 -13.47
C GLU A 67 -7.39 -21.50 -13.09
N TRP A 68 -7.95 -20.85 -14.09
CA TRP A 68 -8.96 -19.82 -13.88
C TRP A 68 -10.27 -20.47 -13.48
N THR A 69 -10.83 -20.04 -12.36
CA THR A 69 -12.17 -20.43 -11.91
C THR A 69 -13.16 -19.37 -12.35
N THR A 70 -14.25 -19.77 -13.02
CA THR A 70 -15.34 -18.87 -13.42
C THR A 70 -16.59 -19.20 -12.64
N ASP A 71 -17.17 -18.19 -12.01
CA ASP A 71 -18.40 -18.30 -11.24
C ASP A 71 -19.41 -17.22 -11.65
N THR A 72 -20.70 -17.50 -11.46
CA THR A 72 -21.77 -16.53 -11.72
C THR A 72 -21.97 -15.60 -10.52
N MET A 73 -22.05 -14.29 -10.78
CA MET A 73 -22.39 -13.29 -9.76
C MET A 73 -23.85 -13.43 -9.32
N LYS A 74 -24.10 -13.32 -8.01
CA LYS A 74 -25.44 -13.37 -7.43
C LYS A 74 -26.12 -12.01 -7.52
N ARG A 75 -27.38 -11.99 -7.97
CA ARG A 75 -28.17 -10.76 -8.04
C ARG A 75 -28.84 -10.45 -6.70
N ALA A 76 -28.65 -9.22 -6.22
CA ALA A 76 -29.30 -8.67 -5.03
C ALA A 76 -29.93 -7.31 -5.41
N GLY A 77 -31.22 -7.32 -5.74
CA GLY A 77 -31.91 -6.15 -6.29
C GLY A 77 -31.29 -5.70 -7.62
N ASP A 78 -30.85 -4.45 -7.66
CA ASP A 78 -30.20 -3.83 -8.82
C ASP A 78 -28.70 -4.07 -8.88
N THR A 79 -28.13 -4.90 -8.00
CA THR A 79 -26.68 -5.10 -7.90
C THR A 79 -26.32 -6.56 -8.14
N LEU A 80 -25.31 -6.80 -8.98
CA LEU A 80 -24.62 -8.08 -9.10
C LEU A 80 -23.49 -8.11 -8.08
N LYS A 81 -23.43 -9.16 -7.27
CA LYS A 81 -22.47 -9.32 -6.18
C LYS A 81 -21.78 -10.67 -6.24
N TYR A 82 -20.50 -10.69 -5.94
CA TYR A 82 -19.75 -11.91 -5.72
C TYR A 82 -18.71 -11.71 -4.64
N GLU A 83 -18.58 -12.68 -3.74
CA GLU A 83 -17.56 -12.67 -2.69
C GLU A 83 -16.43 -13.61 -3.10
N LEU A 84 -15.29 -13.01 -3.43
CA LEU A 84 -14.07 -13.72 -3.80
C LEU A 84 -13.54 -14.56 -2.63
N PRO A 85 -12.99 -15.78 -2.83
CA PRO A 85 -12.47 -16.59 -1.73
C PRO A 85 -11.49 -15.84 -0.82
N HIS A 86 -11.54 -16.10 0.48
CA HIS A 86 -10.61 -15.50 1.43
C HIS A 86 -9.17 -15.99 1.16
N LEU A 87 -8.20 -15.08 1.25
CA LEU A 87 -6.77 -15.40 1.23
C LEU A 87 -6.09 -14.89 2.49
N ILE A 88 -5.00 -15.55 2.87
CA ILE A 88 -4.10 -15.09 3.94
C ILE A 88 -3.55 -13.68 3.65
N PRO A 89 -3.18 -12.90 4.67
CA PRO A 89 -2.54 -11.59 4.50
C PRO A 89 -1.36 -11.64 3.52
N ALA A 90 -1.17 -10.56 2.75
CA ALA A 90 -0.22 -10.47 1.63
C ALA A 90 -0.50 -11.37 0.41
N GLY A 91 -1.51 -12.24 0.48
CA GLY A 91 -2.08 -12.93 -0.67
C GLY A 91 -2.71 -11.94 -1.66
N LYS A 92 -2.54 -12.22 -2.95
CA LYS A 92 -3.16 -11.48 -4.04
C LYS A 92 -4.01 -12.41 -4.89
N MET A 93 -5.16 -11.91 -5.31
CA MET A 93 -6.03 -12.58 -6.28
C MET A 93 -6.20 -11.69 -7.50
N ILE A 94 -6.16 -12.31 -8.67
CA ILE A 94 -6.43 -11.63 -9.94
C ILE A 94 -7.78 -12.07 -10.46
N TYR A 95 -8.61 -11.12 -10.88
CA TYR A 95 -9.96 -11.39 -11.35
C TYR A 95 -10.36 -10.47 -12.51
N HIS A 96 -11.33 -10.92 -13.30
CA HIS A 96 -12.03 -10.11 -14.29
C HIS A 96 -13.54 -10.34 -14.17
N VAL A 97 -14.32 -9.31 -14.46
CA VAL A 97 -15.78 -9.36 -14.46
C VAL A 97 -16.27 -9.18 -15.89
N ASN A 98 -17.16 -10.06 -16.33
CA ASN A 98 -17.81 -10.01 -17.62
C ASN A 98 -19.31 -9.81 -17.44
N LEU A 99 -19.92 -8.95 -18.25
CA LEU A 99 -21.37 -8.83 -18.37
C LEU A 99 -21.86 -9.70 -19.52
N ILE A 100 -22.93 -10.44 -19.27
CA ILE A 100 -23.54 -11.35 -20.23
C ILE A 100 -24.97 -10.92 -20.48
N SER A 101 -25.31 -10.76 -21.75
CA SER A 101 -26.68 -10.47 -22.19
C SER A 101 -27.46 -11.77 -22.39
N GLN A 102 -28.78 -11.69 -22.36
CA GLN A 102 -29.71 -12.74 -22.79
C GLN A 102 -29.39 -13.38 -24.15
N TYR A 103 -28.68 -12.69 -25.04
CA TYR A 103 -28.22 -13.21 -26.34
C TYR A 103 -26.82 -13.87 -26.30
N ALA A 104 -26.32 -14.23 -25.11
CA ALA A 104 -25.00 -14.82 -24.87
C ALA A 104 -23.80 -13.98 -25.34
N LYS A 105 -23.99 -12.68 -25.62
CA LYS A 105 -22.88 -11.75 -25.87
C LYS A 105 -22.24 -11.38 -24.53
N SER A 106 -20.95 -11.70 -24.40
CA SER A 106 -20.12 -11.39 -23.22
C SER A 106 -19.21 -10.19 -23.51
N THR A 107 -19.18 -9.22 -22.59
CA THR A 107 -18.29 -8.05 -22.66
C THR A 107 -17.53 -7.90 -21.34
N PRO A 108 -16.19 -7.78 -21.37
CA PRO A 108 -15.42 -7.51 -20.17
C PRO A 108 -15.70 -6.11 -19.63
N VAL A 109 -15.92 -6.01 -18.31
CA VAL A 109 -16.13 -4.74 -17.61
C VAL A 109 -14.84 -3.94 -17.53
N THR A 110 -13.71 -4.61 -17.31
CA THR A 110 -12.38 -4.01 -17.27
C THR A 110 -11.52 -4.52 -18.41
N LYS A 111 -10.75 -3.63 -19.06
CA LYS A 111 -9.80 -4.01 -20.14
C LYS A 111 -8.66 -4.89 -19.62
N GLU A 112 -8.20 -4.61 -18.41
CA GLU A 112 -7.18 -5.38 -17.72
C GLU A 112 -7.77 -6.07 -16.49
N PRO A 113 -7.26 -7.24 -16.10
CA PRO A 113 -7.69 -7.92 -14.90
C PRO A 113 -7.31 -7.11 -13.65
N VAL A 114 -8.21 -7.07 -12.69
CA VAL A 114 -8.00 -6.36 -11.42
C VAL A 114 -7.30 -7.28 -10.44
N ILE A 115 -6.31 -6.73 -9.72
CA ILE A 115 -5.61 -7.45 -8.66
C ILE A 115 -6.07 -6.90 -7.31
N VAL A 116 -6.62 -7.77 -6.47
CA VAL A 116 -6.98 -7.47 -5.08
C VAL A 116 -5.94 -8.06 -4.13
N ARG A 117 -5.45 -7.24 -3.20
CA ARG A 117 -4.52 -7.65 -2.13
C ARG A 117 -5.23 -7.80 -0.79
N TYR A 118 -5.06 -8.94 -0.14
CA TYR A 118 -5.59 -9.22 1.18
C TYR A 118 -4.65 -8.66 2.26
N LYS A 119 -5.25 -8.03 3.27
CA LYS A 119 -4.57 -7.41 4.41
C LYS A 119 -5.14 -7.92 5.72
N GLY A 120 -4.27 -8.15 6.69
CA GLY A 120 -4.68 -8.38 8.07
C GLY A 120 -5.27 -7.13 8.71
N HIS A 121 -5.96 -7.31 9.84
CA HIS A 121 -6.45 -6.21 10.64
C HIS A 121 -5.28 -5.57 11.40
N VAL A 122 -5.05 -4.27 11.18
CA VAL A 122 -4.08 -3.50 11.94
C VAL A 122 -4.82 -2.73 13.04
N PRO A 123 -4.47 -2.92 14.33
CA PRO A 123 -5.08 -2.17 15.41
C PRO A 123 -4.92 -0.65 15.23
N ALA A 124 -6.00 0.10 15.45
CA ALA A 124 -6.00 1.56 15.27
C ALA A 124 -4.91 2.26 16.09
N LEU A 125 -4.62 1.78 17.31
CA LEU A 125 -3.57 2.33 18.15
C LEU A 125 -2.19 2.24 17.49
N VAL A 126 -1.88 1.13 16.81
CA VAL A 126 -0.59 0.94 16.11
C VAL A 126 -0.46 1.95 14.97
N ILE A 127 -1.54 2.16 14.21
CA ILE A 127 -1.58 3.16 13.13
C ILE A 127 -1.36 4.57 13.69
N ILE A 128 -2.09 4.93 14.75
CA ILE A 128 -2.00 6.25 15.38
C ILE A 128 -0.58 6.50 15.89
N LEU A 129 0.00 5.56 16.62
CA LEU A 129 1.36 5.68 17.14
C LEU A 129 2.38 5.77 16.00
N HIS A 130 2.27 4.93 14.98
CA HIS A 130 3.15 4.97 13.81
C HIS A 130 3.14 6.36 13.14
N LEU A 131 1.94 6.87 12.81
CA LEU A 131 1.79 8.17 12.18
C LEU A 131 2.32 9.29 13.07
N PHE A 132 2.03 9.26 14.37
CA PHE A 132 2.53 10.25 15.33
C PHE A 132 4.05 10.34 15.30
N PHE A 133 4.76 9.20 15.41
CA PHE A 133 6.22 9.19 15.41
C PHE A 133 6.80 9.57 14.04
N LEU A 134 6.19 9.12 12.94
CA LEU A 134 6.64 9.42 11.58
C LEU A 134 6.52 10.91 11.25
N PHE A 135 5.36 11.52 11.52
CA PHE A 135 5.15 12.96 11.30
C PHE A 135 6.03 13.80 12.22
N SER A 136 6.23 13.35 13.47
CA SER A 136 7.17 13.99 14.39
C SER A 136 8.59 13.95 13.83
N ALA A 137 9.04 12.80 13.31
CA ALA A 137 10.35 12.65 12.72
C ALA A 137 10.55 13.57 11.50
N ILE A 138 9.57 13.65 10.60
CA ILE A 138 9.64 14.54 9.42
C ILE A 138 9.67 16.01 9.86
N THR A 139 8.84 16.41 10.82
CA THR A 139 8.79 17.79 11.32
C THR A 139 10.10 18.19 11.99
N LEU A 140 10.64 17.32 12.84
CA LEU A 140 11.93 17.54 13.52
C LEU A 140 13.09 17.55 12.54
N SER A 141 13.04 16.71 11.50
CA SER A 141 14.03 16.69 10.41
C SER A 141 14.08 18.00 9.63
N ILE A 142 12.92 18.56 9.27
CA ILE A 142 12.85 19.87 8.62
C ILE A 142 13.42 20.94 9.56
N ARG A 143 13.07 20.90 10.86
CA ARG A 143 13.60 21.84 11.84
C ARG A 143 15.12 21.72 12.02
N ALA A 144 15.65 20.50 12.08
CA ALA A 144 17.09 20.23 12.13
C ALA A 144 17.80 20.75 10.87
N GLY A 145 17.18 20.62 9.69
CA GLY A 145 17.72 21.15 8.44
C GLY A 145 17.82 22.68 8.45
N PHE A 146 16.78 23.38 8.91
CA PHE A 146 16.84 24.83 9.11
C PHE A 146 17.88 25.23 10.15
N GLU A 147 17.92 24.55 11.29
CA GLU A 147 18.91 24.81 12.34
C GLU A 147 20.34 24.64 11.81
N ALA A 148 20.57 23.65 10.93
CA ALA A 148 21.86 23.44 10.28
C ALA A 148 22.23 24.58 9.31
N ILE A 149 21.28 25.12 8.54
CA ILE A 149 21.50 26.27 7.65
C ILE A 149 21.91 27.50 8.47
N TYR A 150 21.22 27.76 9.57
CA TYR A 150 21.53 28.88 10.46
C TYR A 150 22.69 28.62 11.42
N LYS A 151 23.30 27.43 11.37
CA LYS A 151 24.37 26.98 12.28
C LYS A 151 23.98 27.15 13.76
N GLY A 152 22.72 26.87 14.06
CA GLY A 152 22.16 27.05 15.40
C GLY A 152 22.67 26.02 16.40
N GLU A 153 22.72 26.43 17.66
CA GLU A 153 23.29 25.64 18.76
C GLU A 153 22.46 24.39 19.08
N ARG A 154 21.18 24.36 18.67
CA ARG A 154 20.26 23.24 18.97
C ARG A 154 20.27 22.14 17.91
N LEU A 155 21.17 22.21 16.93
CA LEU A 155 21.23 21.24 15.84
C LEU A 155 21.37 19.80 16.35
N PHE A 156 22.23 19.57 17.34
CA PHE A 156 22.42 18.23 17.92
C PHE A 156 21.12 17.69 18.56
N SER A 157 20.40 18.54 19.30
CA SER A 157 19.14 18.15 19.95
C SER A 157 18.09 17.75 18.93
N PHE A 158 17.87 18.56 17.89
CA PHE A 158 16.92 18.23 16.83
C PHE A 158 17.32 16.99 16.03
N ALA A 159 18.62 16.82 15.73
CA ALA A 159 19.12 15.61 15.07
C ALA A 159 18.89 14.35 15.92
N MET A 160 19.08 14.45 17.24
CA MET A 160 18.86 13.34 18.18
C MET A 160 17.38 13.00 18.27
N MET A 161 16.50 13.99 18.46
CA MET A 161 15.05 13.78 18.51
C MET A 161 14.52 13.18 17.19
N THR A 162 15.03 13.66 16.05
CA THR A 162 14.68 13.10 14.72
C THR A 162 15.09 11.64 14.62
N SER A 163 16.32 11.31 15.02
CA SER A 163 16.83 9.93 14.97
C SER A 163 16.02 8.98 15.86
N ILE A 164 15.67 9.41 17.07
CA ILE A 164 14.87 8.62 18.02
C ILE A 164 13.44 8.40 17.50
N THR A 165 12.78 9.47 17.06
CA THR A 165 11.40 9.38 16.53
C THR A 165 11.33 8.57 15.25
N LEU A 166 12.31 8.71 14.36
CA LEU A 166 12.43 7.88 13.15
C LEU A 166 12.70 6.42 13.48
N PHE A 167 13.55 6.13 14.47
CA PHE A 167 13.81 4.76 14.90
C PHE A 167 12.55 4.09 15.44
N ILE A 168 11.83 4.77 16.35
CA ILE A 168 10.60 4.24 16.95
C ILE A 168 9.50 4.10 15.89
N GLY A 169 9.20 5.17 15.15
CA GLY A 169 8.14 5.14 14.14
C GLY A 169 8.46 4.22 12.97
N GLY A 170 9.70 4.27 12.48
CA GLY A 170 10.14 3.60 11.26
C GLY A 170 10.60 2.16 11.43
N LEU A 171 11.45 1.85 12.43
CA LEU A 171 12.04 0.52 12.61
C LEU A 171 11.44 -0.31 13.75
N ILE A 172 10.61 0.28 14.62
CA ILE A 172 9.88 -0.48 15.64
C ILE A 172 8.42 -0.63 15.22
N ILE A 173 7.69 0.49 15.15
CA ILE A 173 6.24 0.46 14.91
C ILE A 173 5.92 0.13 13.46
N GLY A 174 6.74 0.58 12.50
CA GLY A 174 6.59 0.22 11.08
C GLY A 174 6.56 -1.30 10.84
N PRO A 175 7.60 -2.05 11.26
CA PRO A 175 7.63 -3.51 11.24
C PRO A 175 6.45 -4.18 11.94
N ILE A 176 6.07 -3.69 13.12
CA ILE A 176 4.91 -4.21 13.85
C ILE A 176 3.63 -4.04 13.03
N MET A 177 3.43 -2.86 12.43
CA MET A 177 2.30 -2.61 11.53
C MET A 177 2.34 -3.53 10.31
N GLN A 178 3.53 -3.80 9.77
CA GLN A 178 3.72 -4.69 8.63
C GLN A 178 3.37 -6.15 8.96
N GLU A 179 3.75 -6.62 10.15
CA GLU A 179 3.36 -7.93 10.68
C GLU A 179 1.84 -8.05 10.78
N TYR A 180 1.16 -7.06 11.36
CA TYR A 180 -0.31 -7.07 11.41
C TYR A 180 -0.96 -7.06 10.03
N ALA A 181 -0.38 -6.33 9.07
CA ALA A 181 -0.96 -6.19 7.74
C ALA A 181 -0.68 -7.38 6.82
N PHE A 182 0.48 -8.03 6.97
CA PHE A 182 1.04 -8.94 5.95
C PHE A 182 1.69 -10.20 6.52
N GLY A 183 1.77 -10.36 7.84
CA GLY A 183 2.41 -11.51 8.50
C GLY A 183 3.93 -11.57 8.31
N ALA A 184 4.57 -10.42 8.04
CA ALA A 184 6.02 -10.32 7.98
C ALA A 184 6.52 -9.01 8.62
N LEU A 185 7.28 -9.14 9.71
CA LEU A 185 7.87 -8.02 10.45
C LEU A 185 8.80 -7.16 9.58
N TRP A 186 9.68 -7.78 8.80
CA TRP A 186 10.64 -7.06 7.97
C TRP A 186 10.84 -7.78 6.64
N THR A 187 10.69 -7.03 5.56
CA THR A 187 10.85 -7.53 4.20
C THR A 187 11.90 -6.77 3.40
N GLY A 188 12.58 -5.81 4.02
CA GLY A 188 13.75 -5.11 3.49
C GLY A 188 15.08 -5.85 3.69
N TRP A 189 16.16 -5.25 3.19
CA TRP A 189 17.53 -5.68 3.37
C TRP A 189 17.89 -5.74 4.87
N PRO A 190 18.71 -6.73 5.32
CA PRO A 190 19.40 -7.75 4.54
C PRO A 190 18.56 -8.98 4.18
N PHE A 191 17.34 -9.10 4.71
CA PHE A 191 16.54 -10.32 4.63
C PHE A 191 15.55 -10.36 3.45
N GLY A 192 15.34 -9.23 2.76
CA GLY A 192 14.47 -9.12 1.61
C GLY A 192 14.77 -7.91 0.73
N GLN A 193 13.81 -7.54 -0.13
CA GLN A 193 13.98 -6.53 -1.18
C GLN A 193 12.87 -5.44 -1.14
N ASP A 194 12.04 -5.39 -0.10
CA ASP A 194 10.98 -4.37 0.01
C ASP A 194 11.59 -2.97 0.09
N LEU A 195 11.21 -2.14 -0.88
CA LEU A 195 11.72 -0.79 -1.04
C LEU A 195 11.29 0.11 0.12
N THR A 196 10.14 -0.16 0.75
CA THR A 196 9.57 0.65 1.83
C THR A 196 10.39 0.53 3.10
N ASP A 197 10.76 -0.70 3.46
CA ASP A 197 11.63 -1.01 4.59
C ASP A 197 13.04 -0.44 4.35
N ASN A 198 13.57 -0.64 3.15
CA ASN A 198 14.91 -0.16 2.76
C ASN A 198 15.06 1.35 2.84
N LYS A 199 14.07 2.08 2.31
CA LYS A 199 14.03 3.55 2.35
C LYS A 199 14.13 4.10 3.78
N THR A 200 13.33 3.52 4.68
CA THR A 200 13.30 3.93 6.08
C THR A 200 14.64 3.63 6.78
N ALA A 201 15.23 2.46 6.51
CA ALA A 201 16.56 2.11 7.01
C ALA A 201 17.64 3.08 6.51
N VAL A 202 17.64 3.42 5.21
CA VAL A 202 18.59 4.39 4.63
C VAL A 202 18.45 5.75 5.30
N ALA A 203 17.22 6.27 5.46
CA ALA A 203 16.99 7.54 6.14
C ALA A 203 17.55 7.54 7.56
N LEU A 204 17.33 6.45 8.31
CA LEU A 204 17.84 6.33 9.67
C LEU A 204 19.36 6.26 9.72
N ILE A 205 19.99 5.47 8.84
CA ILE A 205 21.46 5.36 8.78
C ILE A 205 22.09 6.72 8.52
N VAL A 206 21.54 7.49 7.58
CA VAL A 206 22.03 8.85 7.28
C VAL A 206 21.87 9.77 8.49
N TRP A 207 20.75 9.68 9.22
CA TRP A 207 20.54 10.42 10.47
C TRP A 207 21.52 10.02 11.58
N ILE A 208 21.81 8.73 11.74
CA ILE A 208 22.80 8.24 12.71
C ILE A 208 24.20 8.79 12.37
N ILE A 209 24.60 8.76 11.09
CA ILE A 209 25.87 9.33 10.64
C ILE A 209 25.92 10.83 10.91
N ALA A 210 24.85 11.56 10.58
CA ALA A 210 24.77 12.99 10.84
C ALA A 210 24.86 13.30 12.35
N LEU A 211 24.11 12.58 13.18
CA LEU A 211 24.14 12.72 14.63
C LEU A 211 25.55 12.47 15.19
N TRP A 212 26.23 11.41 14.74
CA TRP A 212 27.59 11.10 15.15
C TRP A 212 28.60 12.19 14.75
N ARG A 213 28.48 12.70 13.51
CA ARG A 213 29.33 13.78 13.00
C ARG A 213 29.13 15.09 13.77
N ILE A 214 27.88 15.49 13.99
CA ILE A 214 27.53 16.69 14.76
C ILE A 214 28.00 16.57 16.21
N LYS A 215 27.87 15.38 16.83
CA LYS A 215 28.38 15.13 18.19
C LYS A 215 29.88 15.31 18.30
N LYS A 216 30.65 14.83 17.31
CA LYS A 216 32.11 14.94 17.30
C LYS A 216 32.60 16.34 16.95
N ASN A 217 31.91 17.02 16.03
CA ASN A 217 32.26 18.36 15.61
C ASN A 217 30.98 19.18 15.41
N PRO A 218 30.69 20.16 16.30
CA PRO A 218 29.53 21.03 16.17
C PRO A 218 29.49 21.84 14.87
N GLN A 219 30.62 22.06 14.20
CA GLN A 219 30.69 22.74 12.90
C GLN A 219 30.33 21.82 11.72
N ALA A 220 30.02 20.54 11.95
CA ALA A 220 29.64 19.58 10.92
C ALA A 220 28.18 19.74 10.45
N TRP A 221 27.66 20.98 10.40
CA TRP A 221 26.26 21.33 10.09
C TRP A 221 25.79 20.81 8.73
N VAL A 222 26.71 20.68 7.75
CA VAL A 222 26.42 20.13 6.42
C VAL A 222 25.74 18.77 6.50
N TRP A 223 26.13 17.93 7.47
CA TRP A 223 25.51 16.60 7.65
C TRP A 223 24.04 16.67 8.07
N GLY A 224 23.66 17.69 8.84
CA GLY A 224 22.26 17.94 9.18
C GLY A 224 21.42 18.29 7.96
N ILE A 225 21.93 19.16 7.08
CA ILE A 225 21.26 19.52 5.82
C ILE A 225 21.10 18.31 4.92
N VAL A 226 22.17 17.55 4.71
CA VAL A 226 22.15 16.35 3.86
C VAL A 226 21.14 15.33 4.40
N ALA A 227 21.14 15.07 5.71
CA ALA A 227 20.20 14.14 6.32
C ALA A 227 18.73 14.58 6.17
N SER A 228 18.44 15.87 6.37
CA SER A 228 17.10 16.42 6.16
C SER A 228 16.64 16.29 4.71
N ILE A 229 17.51 16.58 3.74
CA ILE A 229 17.19 16.43 2.31
C ILE A 229 16.94 14.97 1.96
N VAL A 230 17.83 14.06 2.37
CA VAL A 230 17.66 12.62 2.12
C VAL A 230 16.34 12.13 2.72
N MET A 231 16.02 12.54 3.95
CA MET A 231 14.76 12.17 4.58
C MET A 231 13.56 12.65 3.77
N LEU A 232 13.55 13.92 3.33
CA LEU A 232 12.48 14.44 2.47
C LEU A 232 12.35 13.61 1.19
N ILE A 233 13.45 13.35 0.48
CA ILE A 233 13.46 12.52 -0.74
C ILE A 233 12.85 11.14 -0.44
N VAL A 234 13.32 10.46 0.61
CA VAL A 234 12.83 9.15 1.02
C VAL A 234 11.31 9.14 1.22
N PHE A 235 10.77 10.13 1.93
CA PHE A 235 9.33 10.25 2.21
C PHE A 235 8.50 10.76 1.02
N PHE A 236 9.13 11.39 0.01
CA PHE A 236 8.45 11.77 -1.23
C PHE A 236 8.27 10.58 -2.19
N ILE A 237 9.11 9.54 -2.12
CA ILE A 237 8.97 8.38 -3.01
C ILE A 237 7.79 7.51 -2.55
N PRO A 238 6.76 7.28 -3.38
CA PRO A 238 5.56 6.55 -2.99
C PRO A 238 5.86 5.15 -2.40
N HIS A 239 5.17 4.80 -1.32
CA HIS A 239 5.18 3.47 -0.68
C HIS A 239 4.51 2.37 -1.54
N SER A 240 3.99 2.76 -2.71
CA SER A 240 3.08 1.98 -3.55
C SER A 240 3.78 1.01 -4.51
N LEU A 241 5.07 1.22 -4.80
CA LEU A 241 5.68 0.59 -5.97
C LEU A 241 6.15 -0.85 -5.73
N LEU A 242 6.52 -1.24 -4.50
CA LEU A 242 7.17 -2.54 -4.23
C LEU A 242 6.94 -3.06 -2.80
N GLY A 243 5.71 -3.01 -2.29
CA GLY A 243 5.39 -3.63 -0.98
C GLY A 243 5.34 -5.15 -1.05
N SER A 244 5.58 -5.84 0.07
CA SER A 244 5.57 -7.31 0.23
C SER A 244 4.51 -8.06 -0.59
N GLU A 245 4.86 -9.20 -1.19
CA GLU A 245 3.97 -9.99 -2.05
C GLU A 245 4.23 -11.48 -1.86
N ILE A 246 3.16 -12.28 -1.69
CA ILE A 246 3.27 -13.73 -1.69
C ILE A 246 3.35 -14.24 -3.13
N ASP A 247 4.39 -15.01 -3.41
CA ASP A 247 4.55 -15.74 -4.66
C ASP A 247 4.01 -17.16 -4.52
N PHE A 248 2.77 -17.38 -4.97
CA PHE A 248 2.11 -18.67 -4.88
C PHE A 248 2.72 -19.74 -5.82
N THR A 249 3.65 -19.39 -6.72
CA THR A 249 4.39 -20.39 -7.52
C THR A 249 5.39 -21.17 -6.68
N LYS A 250 5.81 -20.62 -5.53
CA LYS A 250 6.80 -21.23 -4.62
C LYS A 250 6.16 -22.16 -3.58
N PHE A 251 4.83 -22.21 -3.51
CA PHE A 251 4.09 -23.10 -2.63
C PHE A 251 3.36 -24.14 -3.49
N PRO A 252 3.68 -25.45 -3.37
CA PRO A 252 2.97 -26.48 -4.10
C PRO A 252 1.47 -26.44 -3.75
N LYS A 253 0.61 -26.76 -4.72
CA LYS A 253 -0.85 -26.88 -4.54
C LYS A 253 -1.15 -27.77 -3.33
N GLY A 254 -1.48 -27.16 -2.19
CA GLY A 254 -1.83 -27.83 -0.96
C GLY A 254 -3.24 -27.42 -0.54
N HIS A 255 -4.16 -28.36 -0.75
CA HIS A 255 -5.53 -28.55 -0.23
C HIS A 255 -6.27 -27.37 0.40
#